data_AF-A0A8D8HGR8-F1
#
_entry.id   AF-A0A8D8HGR8-F1
#
_cell.length_a   1.000
_cell.length_b   1.000
_cell.length_c   1.000
_cell.angle_alpha   90.00
_cell.angle_beta   90.00
_cell.angle_gamma   90.00
#
_symmetry.space_group_name_H-M   'P 1'
#
loop_
_entity.id
_entity.type
_entity.pdbx_description
1 polymer ?
#
loop_
_entity_poly.entity_id
_entity_poly.type
_entity_poly.pdbx_seq_one_letter_code
_entity_poly.pdbx_strand_id
1 'polypeptide(L)'
;MGVRHLETFICQDVPKGCYRINIENEIRRYYSTCRSHNPPGPTLVIDLMSLYRPIGNTDVPGSMCGGRYTLIYQRLDRFFGKLRDLGVNLVFYYDGPVQEDKFSTWQDRQKNKYAIGIKILDAVDKGINLETLMNRFQRDFPGNTMYPVKEAAKKHGQIITAIANECDKELVQYANSVNALAIISNDTDFLIYKGFWQYWSCKDMNFETLTTKAYNRVALIKHLGLGFKHMPLLATLGGND
;
A
#
# COMPACT_ATOMS: atom_id res chain seq x y z
N MET A 1 6.16 -2.20 -6.75
CA MET A 1 6.37 -3.63 -6.53
C MET A 1 5.25 -4.35 -7.26
N GLY A 2 5.46 -5.62 -7.56
CA GLY A 2 4.60 -6.41 -8.43
C GLY A 2 4.90 -6.24 -9.92
N VAL A 3 3.93 -6.65 -10.74
CA VAL A 3 4.02 -6.64 -12.21
C VAL A 3 4.39 -5.26 -12.78
N ARG A 4 5.48 -5.21 -13.54
CA ARG A 4 5.99 -3.99 -14.18
C ARG A 4 4.94 -3.36 -15.11
N HIS A 5 4.83 -2.03 -15.04
CA HIS A 5 3.93 -1.18 -15.85
C HIS A 5 2.42 -1.48 -15.77
N LEU A 6 2.00 -2.49 -15.01
CA LEU A 6 0.59 -2.89 -14.95
C LEU A 6 -0.32 -1.78 -14.41
N GLU A 7 0.19 -1.00 -13.45
CA GLU A 7 -0.56 0.14 -12.92
C GLU A 7 -0.81 1.23 -13.96
N THR A 8 0.21 1.54 -14.78
CA THR A 8 0.08 2.52 -15.86
C THR A 8 -0.93 2.02 -16.88
N PHE A 9 -0.79 0.77 -17.31
CA PHE A 9 -1.69 0.12 -18.26
C PHE A 9 -3.15 0.15 -17.82
N ILE A 10 -3.45 -0.28 -16.58
CA ILE A 10 -4.83 -0.28 -16.09
C ILE A 10 -5.41 1.15 -15.97
N CYS A 11 -4.57 2.16 -15.70
CA CYS A 11 -5.06 3.53 -15.57
C CYS A 11 -5.26 4.23 -16.92
N GLN A 12 -4.45 3.90 -17.94
CA GLN A 12 -4.40 4.63 -19.20
C GLN A 12 -5.14 3.90 -20.33
N ASP A 13 -5.00 2.58 -20.41
CA ASP A 13 -5.44 1.80 -21.57
C ASP A 13 -6.73 1.03 -21.30
N VAL A 14 -7.01 0.68 -20.04
CA VAL A 14 -8.22 -0.06 -19.67
C VAL A 14 -9.40 0.91 -19.43
N PRO A 15 -10.50 0.83 -20.19
CA PRO A 15 -11.67 1.67 -19.98
C PRO A 15 -12.25 1.47 -18.56
N LYS A 16 -12.35 2.56 -17.80
CA LYS A 16 -12.76 2.55 -16.37
C LYS A 16 -11.88 1.63 -15.50
N GLY A 17 -10.61 1.43 -15.90
CA GLY A 17 -9.66 0.58 -15.19
C GLY A 17 -9.21 1.17 -13.84
N CYS A 18 -9.27 2.49 -13.68
CA CYS A 18 -9.13 3.15 -12.39
C CYS A 18 -10.16 4.27 -12.20
N TYR A 19 -10.55 4.54 -10.96
CA TYR A 19 -11.47 5.62 -10.62
C TYR A 19 -11.25 6.11 -9.19
N ARG A 20 -11.71 7.32 -8.87
CA ARG A 20 -11.63 7.86 -7.51
C ARG A 20 -12.81 7.36 -6.67
N ILE A 21 -12.54 7.07 -5.41
CA ILE A 21 -13.53 6.71 -4.40
C ILE A 21 -13.36 7.58 -3.15
N ASN A 22 -14.39 7.56 -2.31
CA ASN A 22 -14.32 7.97 -0.91
C ASN A 22 -14.59 6.72 -0.05
N ILE A 23 -13.67 6.38 0.83
CA ILE A 23 -13.71 5.14 1.61
C ILE A 23 -14.91 5.11 2.55
N GLU A 24 -15.26 6.25 3.14
CA GLU A 24 -16.45 6.36 3.98
C GLU A 24 -17.73 6.02 3.20
N ASN A 25 -17.87 6.52 1.97
CA ASN A 25 -19.00 6.17 1.11
C ASN A 25 -19.05 4.67 0.78
N GLU A 26 -17.90 4.03 0.56
CA GLU A 26 -17.83 2.58 0.31
C GLU A 26 -18.22 1.77 1.55
N ILE A 27 -17.80 2.20 2.75
CA ILE A 27 -18.19 1.57 4.02
C ILE A 27 -19.69 1.75 4.27
N ARG A 28 -20.24 2.95 4.06
CA ARG A 28 -21.68 3.21 4.19
C ARG A 28 -22.49 2.37 3.19
N ARG A 29 -21.99 2.21 1.96
CA ARG A 29 -22.60 1.34 0.96
C ARG A 29 -22.61 -0.13 1.41
N TYR A 30 -21.52 -0.63 1.98
CA TYR A 30 -21.46 -1.98 2.55
C TYR A 30 -22.58 -2.21 3.57
N TYR A 31 -22.80 -1.28 4.50
CA TYR A 31 -23.87 -1.41 5.48
C TYR A 31 -25.26 -1.36 4.82
N SER A 32 -25.46 -0.52 3.81
CA SER A 32 -26.75 -0.42 3.11
C SER A 32 -27.13 -1.68 2.32
N THR A 33 -26.15 -2.49 1.91
CA THR A 33 -26.40 -3.73 1.15
C THR A 33 -26.54 -4.96 2.05
N CYS A 34 -26.17 -4.83 3.33
CA CYS A 34 -26.36 -5.89 4.30
C CYS A 34 -27.84 -6.05 4.66
N ARG A 35 -28.33 -7.29 4.63
CA ARG A 35 -29.72 -7.63 4.98
C ARG A 35 -29.94 -7.86 6.49
N SER A 36 -28.87 -7.83 7.28
CA SER A 36 -28.91 -8.04 8.74
C SER A 36 -29.32 -6.77 9.47
N HIS A 37 -30.05 -6.90 10.59
CA HIS A 37 -30.40 -5.79 11.48
C HIS A 37 -29.17 -5.15 12.16
N ASN A 38 -28.10 -5.94 12.34
CA ASN A 38 -26.80 -5.49 12.85
C ASN A 38 -25.70 -6.23 12.07
N PRO A 39 -25.32 -5.75 10.88
CA PRO A 39 -24.23 -6.36 10.13
C PRO A 39 -22.90 -6.19 10.87
N PRO A 40 -22.01 -7.18 10.81
CA PRO A 40 -20.65 -7.00 11.31
C PRO A 40 -19.95 -5.88 10.53
N GLY A 41 -19.00 -5.21 11.17
CA GLY A 41 -18.18 -4.20 10.52
C GLY A 41 -17.36 -4.78 9.35
N PRO A 42 -17.23 -4.08 8.22
CA PRO A 42 -16.41 -4.56 7.11
C PRO A 42 -14.94 -4.59 7.53
N THR A 43 -14.20 -5.58 7.03
CA THR A 43 -12.75 -5.67 7.24
C THR A 43 -12.00 -4.96 6.13
N LEU A 44 -11.08 -4.06 6.50
CA LEU A 44 -10.07 -3.52 5.59
C LEU A 44 -8.73 -4.16 5.94
N VAL A 45 -8.11 -4.79 4.94
CA VAL A 45 -6.78 -5.38 5.08
C VAL A 45 -5.77 -4.45 4.44
N ILE A 46 -4.75 -4.06 5.19
CA ILE A 46 -3.82 -2.99 4.80
C ILE A 46 -2.41 -3.55 4.80
N ASP A 47 -1.73 -3.45 3.65
CA ASP A 47 -0.28 -3.62 3.56
C ASP A 47 0.38 -2.43 4.28
N LEU A 48 0.94 -2.69 5.46
CA LEU A 48 1.47 -1.66 6.34
C LEU A 48 2.70 -0.98 5.74
N MET A 49 3.50 -1.72 4.96
CA MET A 49 4.70 -1.20 4.31
C MET A 49 4.34 -0.21 3.19
N SER A 50 3.17 -0.38 2.58
CA SER A 50 2.67 0.53 1.55
C SER A 50 2.39 1.95 2.05
N LEU A 51 2.08 2.14 3.35
CA LEU A 51 1.76 3.44 3.96
C LEU A 51 2.97 4.35 4.16
N TYR A 52 4.15 3.76 4.25
CA TYR A 52 5.38 4.46 4.64
C TYR A 52 5.75 5.62 3.71
N ARG A 53 5.73 5.43 2.39
CA ARG A 53 6.05 6.51 1.44
C ARG A 53 4.94 7.56 1.35
N PRO A 54 3.66 7.17 1.16
CA PRO A 54 2.58 8.13 1.01
C PRO A 54 2.45 9.04 2.23
N ILE A 55 2.61 8.52 3.45
CA ILE A 55 2.55 9.35 4.65
C ILE A 55 3.77 10.28 4.77
N GLY A 56 4.98 9.84 4.43
CA GLY A 56 6.16 10.70 4.42
C GLY A 56 6.06 11.84 3.40
N ASN A 57 5.42 11.58 2.25
CA ASN A 57 5.23 12.57 1.21
C ASN A 57 4.26 13.70 1.59
N THR A 58 3.50 13.56 2.68
CA THR A 58 2.63 14.63 3.19
C THR A 58 3.40 15.78 3.84
N ASP A 59 4.70 15.60 4.10
CA ASP A 59 5.65 16.64 4.53
C ASP A 59 7.07 16.19 4.18
N VAL A 60 7.44 16.30 2.91
CA VAL A 60 8.76 15.89 2.39
C VAL A 60 9.91 16.62 3.10
N PRO A 61 9.91 17.97 3.25
CA PRO A 61 10.99 18.66 3.96
C PRO A 61 11.12 18.17 5.41
N GLY A 62 9.98 18.05 6.11
CA GLY A 62 9.94 17.56 7.49
C GLY A 62 10.43 16.12 7.64
N SER A 63 10.06 15.25 6.70
CA SER A 63 10.49 13.86 6.68
C SER A 63 11.99 13.73 6.42
N MET A 64 12.55 14.57 5.55
CA MET A 64 13.99 14.58 5.25
C MET A 64 14.83 15.21 6.38
N CYS A 65 14.30 16.21 7.09
CA CYS A 65 15.04 16.97 8.10
C CYS A 65 14.73 16.51 9.54
N GLY A 66 14.73 15.19 9.80
CA GLY A 66 14.52 14.64 11.14
C GLY A 66 13.19 13.90 11.36
N GLY A 67 12.44 13.62 10.30
CA GLY A 67 11.43 12.56 10.26
C GLY A 67 10.07 12.84 10.91
N ARG A 68 9.88 14.01 11.57
CA ARG A 68 8.62 14.48 12.20
C ARG A 68 7.69 13.36 12.70
N TYR A 69 8.22 12.38 13.45
CA TYR A 69 7.49 11.14 13.75
C TYR A 69 6.17 11.37 14.46
N THR A 70 6.12 12.34 15.38
CA THR A 70 4.90 12.70 16.11
C THR A 70 3.80 13.15 15.16
N LEU A 71 4.13 13.93 14.13
CA LEU A 71 3.17 14.40 13.14
C LEU A 71 2.65 13.24 12.29
N ILE A 72 3.55 12.34 11.86
CA ILE A 72 3.19 11.14 11.09
C ILE A 72 2.28 10.24 11.91
N TYR A 73 2.63 9.98 13.17
CA TYR A 73 1.80 9.21 14.10
C TYR A 73 0.42 9.86 14.26
N GLN A 74 0.33 11.16 14.56
CA GLN A 74 -0.94 11.86 14.73
C GLN A 74 -1.82 11.82 13.48
N ARG A 75 -1.22 11.94 12.28
CA ARG A 75 -1.96 11.83 11.01
C ARG A 75 -2.55 10.43 10.83
N LEU A 76 -1.76 9.39 11.07
CA LEU A 76 -2.22 8.00 10.97
C LEU A 76 -3.22 7.66 12.08
N ASP A 77 -3.01 8.15 13.29
CA ASP A 77 -3.92 7.98 14.44
C ASP A 77 -5.30 8.55 14.12
N ARG A 78 -5.36 9.76 13.55
CA ARG A 78 -6.63 10.34 13.08
C ARG A 78 -7.22 9.57 11.90
N PHE A 79 -6.41 9.18 10.93
CA PHE A 79 -6.88 8.45 9.75
C PHE A 79 -7.51 7.11 10.13
N PHE A 80 -6.81 6.29 10.93
CA PHE A 80 -7.33 5.01 11.40
C PHE A 80 -8.49 5.19 12.38
N GLY A 81 -8.44 6.21 13.24
CA GLY A 81 -9.56 6.57 14.12
C GLY A 81 -10.85 6.83 13.32
N LYS A 82 -10.78 7.65 12.27
CA LYS A 82 -11.93 7.89 11.38
C LYS A 82 -12.50 6.60 10.79
N LEU A 83 -11.65 5.65 10.39
CA LEU A 83 -12.10 4.36 9.86
C LEU A 83 -12.75 3.49 10.96
N ARG A 84 -12.17 3.46 12.16
CA ARG A 84 -12.71 2.76 13.32
C ARG A 84 -14.07 3.30 13.76
N ASP A 85 -14.24 4.62 13.74
CA ASP A 85 -15.50 5.29 14.07
C ASP A 85 -16.62 4.94 13.06
N LEU A 86 -16.26 4.51 11.84
CA LEU A 86 -17.20 3.95 10.86
C LEU A 86 -17.48 2.44 11.08
N GLY A 87 -16.99 1.87 12.17
CA GLY A 87 -17.18 0.46 12.53
C GLY A 87 -16.30 -0.52 11.74
N VAL A 88 -15.24 -0.06 11.10
CA VAL A 88 -14.34 -0.93 10.32
C VAL A 88 -13.47 -1.79 11.23
N ASN A 89 -13.29 -3.06 10.85
CA ASN A 89 -12.24 -3.92 11.40
C ASN A 89 -10.94 -3.70 10.61
N LEU A 90 -9.94 -3.06 11.23
CA LEU A 90 -8.64 -2.81 10.62
C LEU A 90 -7.69 -3.96 10.90
N VAL A 91 -7.13 -4.53 9.83
CA VAL A 91 -6.10 -5.58 9.90
C VAL A 91 -4.90 -5.14 9.07
N PHE A 92 -3.74 -5.10 9.69
CA PHE A 92 -2.50 -4.66 9.09
C PHE A 92 -1.57 -5.85 8.88
N TYR A 93 -1.06 -5.99 7.66
CA TYR A 93 -0.05 -6.97 7.31
C TYR A 93 1.32 -6.30 7.27
N TYR A 94 2.29 -6.92 7.95
CA TYR A 94 3.66 -6.47 8.02
C TYR A 94 4.58 -7.53 7.42
N ASP A 95 5.57 -7.10 6.64
CA ASP A 95 6.58 -8.00 6.06
C ASP A 95 7.34 -8.71 7.18
N GLY A 96 7.38 -10.04 7.12
CA GLY A 96 8.25 -10.81 7.99
C GLY A 96 9.60 -11.12 7.34
N PRO A 97 10.19 -12.28 7.67
CA PRO A 97 11.48 -12.68 7.13
C PRO A 97 11.48 -12.72 5.59
N VAL A 98 12.62 -12.37 5.01
CA VAL A 98 12.86 -12.52 3.57
C VAL A 98 12.79 -14.00 3.22
N GLN A 99 12.01 -14.33 2.21
CA GLN A 99 11.89 -15.70 1.71
C GLN A 99 13.15 -16.11 0.95
N GLU A 100 13.53 -17.40 1.02
CA GLU A 100 14.84 -17.86 0.53
C GLU A 100 15.06 -17.56 -0.95
N ASP A 101 14.02 -17.73 -1.75
CA ASP A 101 14.00 -17.49 -3.19
C ASP A 101 14.13 -16.00 -3.56
N LYS A 102 13.92 -15.09 -2.61
CA LYS A 102 14.06 -13.63 -2.80
C LYS A 102 15.35 -13.05 -2.26
N PHE A 103 16.25 -13.84 -1.68
CA PHE A 103 17.48 -13.30 -1.05
C PHE A 103 18.35 -12.50 -2.02
N SER A 104 18.49 -12.94 -3.27
CA SER A 104 19.26 -12.22 -4.30
C SER A 104 18.67 -10.84 -4.59
N THR A 105 17.37 -10.80 -4.90
CA THR A 105 16.60 -9.57 -5.13
C THR A 105 16.67 -8.63 -3.92
N TRP A 106 16.53 -9.17 -2.71
CA TRP A 106 16.64 -8.40 -1.47
C TRP A 106 18.06 -7.82 -1.31
N GLN A 107 19.10 -8.61 -1.55
CA GLN A 107 20.49 -8.17 -1.43
C GLN A 107 20.79 -7.02 -2.42
N ASP A 108 20.35 -7.14 -3.66
CA ASP A 108 20.53 -6.09 -4.67
C ASP A 108 19.77 -4.81 -4.31
N ARG A 109 18.56 -4.94 -3.75
CA ARG A 109 17.81 -3.81 -3.19
C ARG A 109 18.58 -3.14 -2.04
N GLN A 110 19.22 -3.90 -1.15
CA GLN A 110 20.03 -3.32 -0.06
C GLN A 110 21.29 -2.63 -0.58
N LYS A 111 22.01 -3.23 -1.53
CA LYS A 111 23.18 -2.62 -2.17
C LYS A 111 22.82 -1.30 -2.84
N ASN A 112 21.70 -1.25 -3.55
CA ASN A 112 21.21 -0.04 -4.19
C ASN A 112 20.87 1.06 -3.15
N LYS A 113 20.15 0.70 -2.07
CA LYS A 113 19.87 1.65 -0.96
C LYS A 113 21.15 2.20 -0.36
N TYR A 114 22.15 1.35 -0.10
CA TYR A 114 23.44 1.76 0.42
C TYR A 114 24.15 2.73 -0.52
N ALA A 115 24.24 2.40 -1.81
CA ALA A 115 24.87 3.26 -2.82
C ALA A 115 24.17 4.62 -2.96
N ILE A 116 22.84 4.66 -2.83
CA ILE A 116 22.09 5.93 -2.82
C ILE A 116 22.39 6.72 -1.54
N GLY A 117 22.46 6.06 -0.37
CA GLY A 117 22.85 6.71 0.88
C GLY A 117 24.19 7.45 0.76
N ILE A 118 25.20 6.81 0.17
CA ILE A 118 26.51 7.45 -0.11
C ILE A 118 26.35 8.68 -1.00
N LYS A 119 25.56 8.61 -2.09
CA LYS A 119 25.31 9.75 -2.97
C LYS A 119 24.63 10.92 -2.28
N ILE A 120 23.76 10.65 -1.30
CA ILE A 120 23.10 11.68 -0.50
C ILE A 120 24.13 12.35 0.42
N LEU A 121 24.97 11.58 1.11
CA LEU A 121 26.04 12.11 1.96
C LEU A 121 27.03 12.96 1.17
N ASP A 122 27.53 12.45 0.03
CA ASP A 122 28.43 13.20 -0.86
C ASP A 122 27.83 14.53 -1.32
N ALA A 123 26.51 14.57 -1.54
CA ALA A 123 25.81 15.77 -1.96
C ALA A 123 25.71 16.80 -0.83
N VAL A 124 25.46 16.34 0.40
CA VAL A 124 25.47 17.18 1.60
C VAL A 124 26.87 17.74 1.85
N ASP A 125 27.91 16.92 1.77
CA ASP A 125 29.31 17.33 2.00
C ASP A 125 29.79 18.36 0.96
N LYS A 126 29.25 18.31 -0.25
CA LYS A 126 29.48 19.31 -1.31
C LYS A 126 28.71 20.61 -1.11
N GLY A 127 27.92 20.72 -0.05
CA GLY A 127 27.10 21.91 0.23
C GLY A 127 25.92 22.08 -0.73
N ILE A 128 25.43 21.00 -1.36
CA ILE A 128 24.22 21.08 -2.19
C ILE A 128 23.05 21.50 -1.30
N ASN A 129 22.32 22.54 -1.72
CA ASN A 129 21.20 23.07 -0.94
C ASN A 129 20.05 22.07 -0.81
N LEU A 130 19.26 22.25 0.24
CA LEU A 130 18.16 21.35 0.62
C LEU A 130 17.13 21.18 -0.50
N GLU A 131 16.76 22.25 -1.21
CA GLU A 131 15.79 22.19 -2.30
C GLU A 131 16.25 21.25 -3.43
N THR A 132 17.52 21.36 -3.81
CA THR A 132 18.12 20.51 -4.84
C THR A 132 18.23 19.05 -4.37
N LEU A 133 18.60 18.84 -3.10
CA LEU A 133 18.62 17.50 -2.49
C LEU A 133 17.23 16.87 -2.48
N MET A 134 16.20 17.63 -2.11
CA MET A 134 14.81 17.16 -2.11
C MET A 134 14.37 16.77 -3.51
N ASN A 135 14.55 17.63 -4.50
CA ASN A 135 14.14 17.35 -5.87
C ASN A 135 14.82 16.09 -6.42
N ARG A 136 16.09 15.88 -6.09
CA ARG A 136 16.89 14.76 -6.58
C ARG A 136 16.63 13.44 -5.84
N PHE A 137 16.44 13.48 -4.52
CA PHE A 137 16.49 12.30 -3.66
C PHE A 137 15.24 12.08 -2.80
N GLN A 138 14.18 12.87 -2.95
CA GLN A 138 12.93 12.73 -2.17
C GLN A 138 12.38 11.29 -2.08
N ARG A 139 12.65 10.42 -3.07
CA ARG A 139 12.18 9.02 -3.08
C ARG A 139 13.14 8.03 -2.40
N ASP A 140 14.35 8.49 -2.08
CA ASP A 140 15.46 7.65 -1.69
C ASP A 140 16.02 7.98 -0.30
N PHE A 141 15.50 9.02 0.34
CA PHE A 141 15.89 9.34 1.71
C PHE A 141 15.58 8.16 2.65
N PRO A 142 16.55 7.77 3.51
CA PRO A 142 16.36 6.70 4.48
C PRO A 142 15.36 7.18 5.54
N GLY A 143 14.09 6.88 5.32
CA GLY A 143 13.06 7.22 6.28
C GLY A 143 12.95 6.15 7.36
N ASN A 144 12.82 6.66 8.56
CA ASN A 144 12.61 5.98 9.83
C ASN A 144 11.15 6.13 10.29
N THR A 145 10.25 6.47 9.37
CA THR A 145 8.82 6.65 9.61
C THR A 145 8.07 5.32 9.81
N MET A 146 8.75 4.18 9.69
CA MET A 146 8.14 2.87 9.97
C MET A 146 7.73 2.71 11.43
N TYR A 147 8.50 3.30 12.36
CA TYR A 147 8.15 3.28 13.78
C TYR A 147 6.77 3.91 14.05
N PRO A 148 6.51 5.20 13.72
CA PRO A 148 5.19 5.79 13.96
C PRO A 148 4.06 5.12 13.16
N VAL A 149 4.36 4.56 11.97
CA VAL A 149 3.38 3.78 11.19
C VAL A 149 2.93 2.54 11.96
N LYS A 150 3.89 1.75 12.47
CA LYS A 150 3.60 0.53 13.23
C LYS A 150 2.89 0.83 14.54
N GLU A 151 3.30 1.86 15.28
CA GLU A 151 2.67 2.21 16.55
C GLU A 151 1.22 2.70 16.35
N ALA A 152 0.95 3.50 15.32
CA ALA A 152 -0.43 3.89 14.99
C ALA A 152 -1.28 2.67 14.60
N ALA A 153 -0.75 1.74 13.80
CA ALA A 153 -1.46 0.53 13.42
C ALA A 153 -1.82 -0.35 14.63
N LYS A 154 -0.89 -0.56 15.58
CA LYS A 154 -1.11 -1.33 16.81
C LYS A 154 -2.26 -0.78 17.65
N LYS A 155 -2.40 0.55 17.69
CA LYS A 155 -3.45 1.23 18.48
C LYS A 155 -4.86 0.96 17.92
N HIS A 156 -5.00 0.81 16.60
CA HIS A 156 -6.31 0.81 15.93
C HIS A 156 -6.75 -0.56 15.40
N GLY A 157 -5.85 -1.52 15.26
CA GLY A 157 -6.18 -2.79 14.65
C GLY A 157 -5.20 -3.91 14.96
N GLN A 158 -5.49 -5.07 14.40
CA GLN A 158 -4.62 -6.24 14.52
C GLN A 158 -3.44 -6.10 13.57
N ILE A 159 -2.22 -6.35 14.05
CA ILE A 159 -1.06 -6.51 13.18
C ILE A 159 -0.75 -8.00 13.04
N ILE A 160 -0.64 -8.46 11.80
CA ILE A 160 -0.21 -9.80 11.42
C ILE A 160 1.13 -9.67 10.70
N THR A 161 2.11 -10.47 11.12
CA THR A 161 3.40 -10.56 10.42
C THR A 161 3.36 -11.78 9.52
N ALA A 162 3.68 -11.62 8.24
CA ALA A 162 3.75 -12.74 7.30
C ALA A 162 4.97 -13.62 7.61
N ILE A 163 4.82 -14.94 7.68
CA ILE A 163 5.91 -15.84 8.12
C ILE A 163 6.13 -16.98 7.12
N ALA A 164 5.06 -17.57 6.63
CA ALA A 164 5.07 -18.77 5.80
C ALA A 164 5.23 -18.47 4.31
N ASN A 165 4.84 -17.28 3.85
CA ASN A 165 4.98 -16.84 2.48
C ASN A 165 5.28 -15.34 2.42
N GLU A 166 5.43 -14.83 1.19
CA GLU A 166 5.42 -13.40 0.93
C GLU A 166 4.14 -12.73 1.47
N CYS A 167 4.31 -11.49 1.91
CA CYS A 167 3.31 -10.72 2.64
C CYS A 167 2.02 -10.55 1.83
N ASP A 168 2.14 -10.25 0.54
CA ASP A 168 1.04 -10.09 -0.40
C ASP A 168 0.18 -11.36 -0.51
N LYS A 169 0.80 -12.54 -0.59
CA LYS A 169 0.11 -13.83 -0.69
C LYS A 169 -0.64 -14.16 0.60
N GLU A 170 -0.02 -14.01 1.76
CA GLU A 170 -0.71 -14.23 3.04
C GLU A 170 -1.84 -13.23 3.27
N LEU A 171 -1.63 -11.96 2.90
CA LEU A 171 -2.62 -10.90 2.98
C LEU A 171 -3.85 -11.25 2.14
N VAL A 172 -3.67 -11.71 0.90
CA VAL A 172 -4.78 -12.16 0.04
C VAL A 172 -5.51 -13.36 0.61
N GLN A 173 -4.78 -14.35 1.13
CA GLN A 173 -5.38 -15.54 1.75
C GLN A 173 -6.28 -15.14 2.92
N TYR A 174 -5.78 -14.27 3.79
CA TYR A 174 -6.55 -13.74 4.90
C TYR A 174 -7.75 -12.92 4.44
N ALA A 175 -7.56 -11.96 3.52
CA ALA A 175 -8.62 -11.13 2.98
C ALA A 175 -9.77 -11.95 2.38
N ASN A 176 -9.45 -13.05 1.68
CA ASN A 176 -10.44 -13.99 1.16
C ASN A 176 -11.14 -14.77 2.29
N SER A 177 -10.42 -15.20 3.31
CA SER A 177 -10.99 -15.98 4.43
C SER A 177 -12.01 -15.20 5.27
N VAL A 178 -11.83 -13.88 5.39
CA VAL A 178 -12.71 -13.00 6.18
C VAL A 178 -13.70 -12.21 5.32
N ASN A 179 -13.75 -12.46 4.00
CA ASN A 179 -14.53 -11.68 3.04
C ASN A 179 -14.30 -10.16 3.19
N ALA A 180 -13.02 -9.76 3.20
CA ALA A 180 -12.65 -8.36 3.36
C ALA A 180 -13.33 -7.46 2.32
N LEU A 181 -13.69 -6.25 2.73
CA LEU A 181 -14.25 -5.24 1.83
C LEU A 181 -13.20 -4.77 0.82
N ALA A 182 -11.99 -4.50 1.30
CA ALA A 182 -10.91 -4.03 0.45
C ALA A 182 -9.52 -4.40 0.99
N ILE A 183 -8.57 -4.44 0.05
CA ILE A 183 -7.14 -4.42 0.30
C ILE A 183 -6.61 -3.02 -0.05
N ILE A 184 -5.82 -2.45 0.85
CA ILE A 184 -5.10 -1.19 0.64
C ILE A 184 -3.61 -1.51 0.49
N SER A 185 -3.04 -1.24 -0.67
CA SER A 185 -1.61 -1.41 -0.95
C SER A 185 -1.17 -0.54 -2.14
N ASN A 186 0.12 -0.61 -2.48
CA ASN A 186 0.72 -0.08 -3.71
C ASN A 186 1.32 -1.17 -4.59
N ASP A 187 1.16 -2.45 -4.23
CA ASP A 187 1.68 -3.58 -4.98
C ASP A 187 0.73 -3.97 -6.12
N THR A 188 1.23 -4.02 -7.35
CA THR A 188 0.39 -4.39 -8.50
C THR A 188 0.03 -5.87 -8.52
N ASP A 189 0.64 -6.72 -7.71
CA ASP A 189 0.30 -8.14 -7.63
C ASP A 189 -1.13 -8.37 -7.09
N PHE A 190 -1.68 -7.43 -6.33
CA PHE A 190 -3.10 -7.44 -5.95
C PHE A 190 -4.06 -7.33 -7.16
N LEU A 191 -3.59 -6.87 -8.33
CA LEU A 191 -4.39 -6.93 -9.56
C LEU A 191 -4.46 -8.35 -10.14
N ILE A 192 -3.52 -9.21 -9.78
CA ILE A 192 -3.32 -10.56 -10.32
C ILE A 192 -4.08 -11.59 -9.50
N TYR A 193 -3.99 -11.48 -8.17
CA TYR A 193 -4.65 -12.41 -7.26
C TYR A 193 -6.16 -12.52 -7.50
N LYS A 194 -6.76 -13.65 -7.15
CA LYS A 194 -8.22 -13.85 -7.18
C LYS A 194 -8.83 -13.47 -5.82
N GLY A 195 -9.97 -12.78 -5.85
CA GLY A 195 -10.73 -12.42 -4.64
C GLY A 195 -11.82 -11.38 -4.93
N PHE A 196 -12.79 -11.28 -4.03
CA PHE A 196 -13.97 -10.40 -4.18
C PHE A 196 -13.81 -9.01 -3.55
N TRP A 197 -12.69 -8.77 -2.86
CA TRP A 197 -12.33 -7.48 -2.27
C TRP A 197 -12.03 -6.42 -3.34
N GLN A 198 -12.28 -5.16 -2.99
CA GLN A 198 -11.84 -4.02 -3.77
C GLN A 198 -10.34 -3.76 -3.59
N TYR A 199 -9.66 -3.26 -4.62
CA TYR A 199 -8.25 -2.87 -4.50
C TYR A 199 -8.11 -1.35 -4.51
N TRP A 200 -7.57 -0.80 -3.43
CA TRP A 200 -7.42 0.64 -3.24
C TRP A 200 -5.95 1.03 -3.12
N SER A 201 -5.60 2.11 -3.79
CA SER A 201 -4.26 2.70 -3.80
C SER A 201 -3.94 3.31 -2.44
N CYS A 202 -2.78 2.96 -1.87
CA CYS A 202 -2.27 3.67 -0.71
C CYS A 202 -1.56 4.98 -1.11
N LYS A 203 -0.95 5.04 -2.30
CA LYS A 203 -0.17 6.19 -2.76
C LYS A 203 -1.00 7.38 -3.21
N ASP A 204 -2.24 7.14 -3.62
CA ASP A 204 -3.21 8.18 -3.97
C ASP A 204 -4.10 8.57 -2.77
N MET A 205 -3.81 8.03 -1.58
CA MET A 205 -4.60 8.24 -0.37
C MET A 205 -4.51 9.67 0.12
N ASN A 206 -5.67 10.28 0.33
CA ASN A 206 -5.80 11.49 1.13
C ASN A 206 -6.25 11.09 2.55
N PHE A 207 -5.30 11.13 3.48
CA PHE A 207 -5.51 10.73 4.89
C PHE A 207 -6.53 11.58 5.65
N GLU A 208 -6.86 12.78 5.16
CA GLU A 208 -7.82 13.67 5.82
C GLU A 208 -9.24 13.51 5.26
N THR A 209 -9.40 13.41 3.94
CA THR A 209 -10.71 13.30 3.27
C THR A 209 -11.15 11.86 2.99
N LEU A 210 -10.29 10.87 3.29
CA LEU A 210 -10.52 9.45 3.02
C LEU A 210 -10.80 9.15 1.53
N THR A 211 -10.29 9.98 0.64
CA THR A 211 -10.38 9.75 -0.81
C THR A 211 -9.14 9.05 -1.32
N THR A 212 -9.32 8.12 -2.25
CA THR A 212 -8.21 7.44 -2.93
C THR A 212 -8.62 6.95 -4.32
N LYS A 213 -7.70 6.32 -5.04
CA LYS A 213 -7.93 5.62 -6.29
C LYS A 213 -8.28 4.15 -6.01
N ALA A 214 -9.30 3.64 -6.68
CA ALA A 214 -9.60 2.22 -6.75
C ALA A 214 -9.21 1.66 -8.12
N TYR A 215 -8.74 0.42 -8.15
CA TYR A 215 -8.40 -0.30 -9.37
C TYR A 215 -9.46 -1.34 -9.71
N ASN A 216 -9.96 -1.29 -10.94
CA ASN A 216 -11.02 -2.17 -11.42
C ASN A 216 -10.45 -3.47 -11.99
N ARG A 217 -10.22 -4.43 -11.10
CA ARG A 217 -9.71 -5.78 -11.43
C ARG A 217 -10.60 -6.51 -12.45
N VAL A 218 -11.91 -6.30 -12.40
CA VAL A 218 -12.86 -6.92 -13.34
C VAL A 218 -12.74 -6.29 -14.74
N ALA A 219 -12.62 -4.96 -14.82
CA ALA A 219 -12.40 -4.28 -16.09
C ALA A 219 -11.07 -4.67 -16.74
N LEU A 220 -10.00 -4.79 -15.93
CA LEU A 220 -8.69 -5.27 -16.40
C LEU A 220 -8.80 -6.64 -17.08
N ILE A 221 -9.38 -7.61 -16.38
CA ILE A 221 -9.50 -8.98 -16.88
C ILE A 221 -10.39 -9.06 -18.13
N LYS A 222 -11.50 -8.31 -18.12
CA LYS A 222 -12.39 -8.21 -19.28
C LYS A 222 -11.68 -7.60 -20.48
N HIS A 223 -10.90 -6.54 -20.28
CA HIS A 223 -10.17 -5.86 -21.34
C HIS A 223 -9.07 -6.76 -21.94
N LEU A 224 -8.40 -7.54 -21.10
CA LEU A 224 -7.38 -8.50 -21.54
C LEU A 224 -7.96 -9.76 -22.22
N GLY A 225 -9.29 -9.98 -22.14
CA GLY A 225 -9.91 -11.22 -22.62
C GLY A 225 -9.46 -12.46 -21.82
N LEU A 226 -9.02 -12.27 -20.57
CA LEU A 226 -8.49 -13.32 -19.71
C LEU A 226 -9.51 -13.72 -18.63
N GLY A 227 -9.14 -14.72 -17.83
CA GLY A 227 -9.77 -15.01 -16.55
C GLY A 227 -8.74 -14.93 -15.45
N PHE A 228 -9.17 -14.77 -14.18
CA PHE A 228 -8.25 -14.69 -13.03
C PHE A 228 -7.24 -15.86 -12.98
N LYS A 229 -7.60 -17.05 -13.46
CA LYS A 229 -6.69 -18.21 -13.53
C LYS A 229 -5.50 -18.04 -14.48
N HIS A 230 -5.60 -17.14 -15.46
CA HIS A 230 -4.52 -16.83 -16.41
C HIS A 230 -3.64 -15.68 -15.94
N MET A 231 -4.08 -14.90 -14.95
CA MET A 231 -3.36 -13.72 -14.48
C MET A 231 -1.98 -14.03 -13.90
N PRO A 232 -1.74 -15.13 -13.17
CA PRO A 232 -0.39 -15.47 -12.71
C PRO A 232 0.60 -15.65 -13.86
N LEU A 233 0.19 -16.28 -14.96
CA LEU A 233 1.03 -16.44 -16.14
C LEU A 233 1.32 -15.07 -16.79
N LEU A 234 0.33 -14.19 -16.87
CA LEU A 234 0.53 -12.82 -17.34
C LEU A 234 1.55 -12.08 -16.47
N ALA A 235 1.47 -12.22 -15.15
CA ALA A 235 2.40 -11.59 -14.21
C ALA A 235 3.84 -12.08 -14.44
N THR A 236 4.03 -13.39 -14.60
CA THR A 236 5.33 -13.98 -14.93
C THR A 236 5.89 -13.45 -16.24
N LEU A 237 5.06 -13.35 -17.30
CA LEU A 237 5.49 -12.85 -18.61
C LEU A 237 5.75 -11.34 -18.61
N GLY A 238 4.99 -10.57 -17.82
CA GLY A 238 5.14 -9.12 -17.68
C GLY A 238 6.33 -8.70 -16.80
N GLY A 239 6.94 -9.65 -16.11
CA GLY A 239 7.98 -9.41 -15.13
C GLY A 239 7.38 -8.95 -13.80
N ASN A 240 7.22 -9.90 -12.88
CA ASN A 240 6.98 -9.68 -11.47
C ASN A 240 8.26 -9.91 -10.66
N ASP A 241 8.28 -9.42 -9.42
CA ASP A 241 9.41 -9.61 -8.52
C ASP A 241 9.40 -10.94 -7.78
#